data_AF-A0A446ZKX0-F1
#
_entry.id   AF-A0A446ZKX0-F1
#
_cell.length_a   1.000
_cell.length_b   1.000
_cell.length_c   1.000
_cell.angle_alpha   90.00
_cell.angle_beta   90.00
_cell.angle_gamma   90.00
#
_symmetry.space_group_name_H-M   'P 1'
#
loop_
_entity.id
_entity.type
_entity.pdbx_description
1 polymer ?
#
loop_
_entity_poly.entity_id
_entity_poly.type
_entity_poly.pdbx_seq_one_letter_code
_entity_poly.pdbx_strand_id
1 'polypeptide(L)'
;MKKTPITFTAGCAISNNNYYLSASIDELDSWDTFSRVFIYRHQSDTNWSSHDLDGWKVISVAYANLLNNRSLISLDKEGNVEIFQQAGEEYQQICPVINEQFIYGQFNRLRVIQDRIYACGDGAKIYFYEDENWKSIANNLEEKPLEIPKNDNFFLNNDQDLTFKKKSL
;
A
#
# COMPACT_ATOMS: atom_id res chain seq x y z
N MET A 1 8.26 9.84 30.62
CA MET A 1 7.53 9.16 29.52
C MET A 1 8.50 8.25 28.79
N LYS A 2 8.19 6.96 28.67
CA LYS A 2 8.90 6.05 27.75
C LYS A 2 8.50 6.46 26.32
N LYS A 3 9.48 6.65 25.43
CA LYS A 3 9.19 6.87 24.01
C LYS A 3 8.96 5.51 23.36
N THR A 4 7.87 5.34 22.64
CA THR A 4 7.63 4.15 21.83
C THR A 4 8.35 4.32 20.49
N PRO A 5 9.15 3.33 20.05
CA PRO A 5 9.79 3.40 18.74
C PRO A 5 8.75 3.36 17.61
N ILE A 6 9.14 3.93 16.47
CA ILE A 6 8.37 3.90 15.24
C ILE A 6 9.26 3.35 14.12
N THR A 7 8.64 2.65 13.18
CA THR A 7 9.27 2.20 11.95
C THR A 7 8.69 2.96 10.77
N PHE A 8 9.56 3.60 9.98
CA PHE A 8 9.15 4.18 8.70
C PHE A 8 8.76 3.07 7.71
N THR A 9 7.54 3.12 7.19
CA THR A 9 6.97 2.05 6.34
C THR A 9 7.01 2.39 4.86
N ALA A 10 6.88 3.67 4.51
CA ALA A 10 6.97 4.14 3.13
C ALA A 10 7.51 5.57 3.07
N GLY A 11 8.01 5.96 1.89
CA GLY A 11 8.47 7.31 1.66
C GLY A 11 8.55 7.65 0.17
N CYS A 12 8.37 8.93 -0.15
CA CYS A 12 8.61 9.48 -1.47
C CYS A 12 9.24 10.88 -1.38
N ALA A 13 9.95 11.27 -2.44
CA ALA A 13 10.45 12.63 -2.58
C ALA A 13 9.34 13.54 -3.13
N ILE A 14 9.13 14.67 -2.48
CA ILE A 14 8.31 15.79 -2.98
C ILE A 14 9.16 16.68 -3.91
N SER A 15 10.43 16.84 -3.54
CA SER A 15 11.47 17.55 -4.30
C SER A 15 12.85 17.11 -3.79
N ASN A 16 13.94 17.65 -4.32
CA ASN A 16 15.31 17.29 -3.92
C ASN A 16 15.56 17.38 -2.40
N ASN A 17 14.87 18.28 -1.71
CA ASN A 17 15.07 18.56 -0.29
C ASN A 17 13.84 18.27 0.58
N ASN A 18 12.73 17.81 0.00
CA ASN A 18 11.49 17.64 0.75
C ASN A 18 10.96 16.22 0.54
N TYR A 19 10.55 15.57 1.62
CA TYR A 19 10.19 14.16 1.64
C TYR A 19 8.87 13.96 2.37
N TYR A 20 8.07 13.03 1.87
CA TYR A 20 6.85 12.57 2.52
C TYR A 20 7.06 11.13 2.98
N LEU A 21 6.78 10.85 4.25
CA LEU A 21 7.11 9.59 4.90
C LEU A 21 5.92 9.10 5.70
N SER A 22 5.69 7.80 5.77
CA SER A 22 4.78 7.17 6.71
C SER A 22 5.56 6.35 7.73
N ALA A 23 5.04 6.25 8.95
CA ALA A 23 5.56 5.36 9.98
C ALA A 23 4.43 4.73 10.78
N SER A 24 4.69 3.54 11.33
CA SER A 24 3.82 2.86 12.28
C SER A 24 4.52 2.73 13.62
N ILE A 25 3.74 2.61 14.69
CA ILE A 25 4.26 2.36 16.05
C ILE A 25 4.56 0.85 16.16
N ASP A 26 5.73 0.50 16.67
CA ASP A 26 6.21 -0.89 16.66
C ASP A 26 5.48 -1.78 17.69
N GLU A 27 5.09 -1.21 18.83
CA GLU A 27 4.51 -1.91 19.98
C GLU A 27 2.98 -1.67 20.07
N LEU A 28 2.25 -1.67 18.95
CA LEU A 28 0.78 -1.64 18.95
C LEU A 28 0.19 -3.05 19.10
N ASP A 29 -0.98 -3.13 19.74
CA ASP A 29 -1.75 -4.37 19.77
C ASP A 29 -2.15 -4.77 18.35
N SER A 30 -2.28 -6.07 18.07
CA SER A 30 -2.51 -6.60 16.72
C SER A 30 -3.81 -6.12 16.05
N TRP A 31 -4.75 -5.63 16.86
CA TRP A 31 -6.05 -5.13 16.41
C TRP A 31 -6.04 -3.62 16.19
N ASP A 32 -5.02 -2.92 16.68
CA ASP A 32 -4.87 -1.49 16.50
C ASP A 32 -4.15 -1.21 15.19
N THR A 33 -4.70 -0.27 14.43
CA THR A 33 -4.10 0.21 13.19
C THR A 33 -3.89 1.69 13.32
N PHE A 34 -2.64 2.12 13.20
CA PHE A 34 -2.27 3.51 13.29
C PHE A 34 -1.04 3.78 12.45
N SER A 35 -1.07 4.90 11.74
CA SER A 35 0.07 5.43 11.02
C SER A 35 0.21 6.91 11.30
N ARG A 36 1.44 7.39 11.43
CA ARG A 36 1.74 8.81 11.37
C ARG A 36 2.45 9.09 10.06
N VAL A 37 2.03 10.15 9.39
CA VAL A 37 2.72 10.63 8.19
C VAL A 37 3.47 11.92 8.50
N PHE A 38 4.58 12.13 7.81
CA PHE A 38 5.52 13.21 8.06
C PHE A 38 5.89 13.90 6.76
N ILE A 39 5.95 15.22 6.81
CA ILE A 39 6.58 16.04 5.79
C ILE A 39 7.90 16.54 6.38
N TYR A 40 9.00 16.01 5.85
CA TYR A 40 10.34 16.50 6.16
C TYR A 40 10.77 17.53 5.12
N ARG A 41 11.15 18.72 5.58
CA ARG A 41 11.64 19.83 4.76
C ARG A 41 13.09 20.10 5.10
N HIS A 42 14.03 19.57 4.33
CA HIS A 42 15.45 19.79 4.57
C HIS A 42 15.78 21.29 4.39
N GLN A 43 16.55 21.86 5.32
CA GLN A 43 16.97 23.28 5.36
C GLN A 43 15.88 24.29 5.79
N SER A 44 14.79 23.84 6.38
CA SER A 44 13.81 24.71 7.04
C SER A 44 14.17 24.92 8.52
N ASP A 45 13.66 25.98 9.16
CA ASP A 45 13.70 26.05 10.63
C ASP A 45 12.63 25.12 11.23
N THR A 46 11.52 24.93 10.52
CA THR A 46 10.43 23.99 10.82
C THR A 46 10.53 22.77 9.92
N ASN A 47 11.55 21.94 10.19
CA ASN A 47 11.92 20.81 9.34
C ASN A 47 10.91 19.67 9.31
N TRP A 48 10.05 19.54 10.32
CA TRP A 48 9.11 18.43 10.45
C TRP A 48 7.69 18.95 10.67
N SER A 49 6.75 18.42 9.90
CA SER A 49 5.32 18.47 10.23
C SER A 49 4.73 17.06 10.11
N SER A 50 3.65 16.78 10.81
CA SER A 50 3.01 15.47 10.81
C SER A 50 1.53 15.57 11.12
N HIS A 51 0.79 14.56 10.69
CA HIS A 51 -0.57 14.29 11.15
C HIS A 51 -0.79 12.78 11.24
N ASP A 52 -1.89 12.41 11.90
CA ASP A 52 -2.18 11.06 12.33
C ASP A 52 -3.30 10.45 11.48
N LEU A 53 -3.11 9.20 11.09
CA LEU A 53 -4.09 8.38 10.39
C LEU A 53 -4.51 7.24 11.31
N ASP A 54 -5.54 7.51 12.11
CA ASP A 54 -6.12 6.56 13.06
C ASP A 54 -6.97 5.52 12.34
N GLY A 55 -6.76 4.24 12.62
CA GLY A 55 -7.36 3.13 11.89
C GLY A 55 -6.62 2.72 10.61
N TRP A 56 -5.43 3.29 10.34
CA TRP A 56 -4.70 3.06 9.08
C TRP A 56 -3.37 2.35 9.27
N LYS A 57 -3.04 1.45 8.35
CA LYS A 57 -1.70 0.89 8.17
C LYS A 57 -1.15 1.27 6.81
N VAL A 58 -0.56 2.46 6.71
CA VAL A 58 -0.03 3.00 5.45
C VAL A 58 1.13 2.13 4.97
N ILE A 59 0.99 1.62 3.75
CA ILE A 59 1.98 0.77 3.09
C ILE A 59 2.66 1.45 1.90
N SER A 60 2.09 2.52 1.38
CA SER A 60 2.68 3.28 0.29
C SER A 60 2.25 4.74 0.36
N VAL A 61 3.17 5.60 -0.06
CA VAL A 61 2.90 7.03 -0.21
C VAL A 61 3.34 7.53 -1.58
N ALA A 62 2.74 8.62 -2.04
CA ALA A 62 3.09 9.29 -3.30
C ALA A 62 2.91 10.80 -3.21
N TYR A 63 3.55 11.51 -4.14
CA TYR A 63 3.37 12.94 -4.36
C TYR A 63 2.98 13.16 -5.82
N ALA A 64 1.92 13.94 -6.04
CA ALA A 64 1.41 14.26 -7.38
C ALA A 64 0.71 15.63 -7.39
N ASN A 65 0.46 16.17 -8.58
CA ASN A 65 -0.41 17.33 -8.76
C ASN A 65 -1.79 16.87 -9.19
N LEU A 66 -2.79 16.97 -8.31
CA LEU A 66 -4.19 16.65 -8.60
C LEU A 66 -4.99 17.94 -8.75
N LEU A 67 -5.68 18.12 -9.88
CA LEU A 67 -6.47 19.33 -10.16
C LEU A 67 -5.67 20.64 -9.94
N ASN A 68 -4.39 20.61 -10.33
CA ASN A 68 -3.40 21.68 -10.11
C ASN A 68 -2.99 21.93 -8.64
N ASN A 69 -3.37 21.05 -7.71
CA ASN A 69 -2.99 21.09 -6.30
C ASN A 69 -1.91 20.05 -5.99
N ARG A 70 -0.87 20.48 -5.28
CA ARG A 70 0.15 19.60 -4.71
C ARG A 70 -0.49 18.69 -3.67
N SER A 71 -0.41 17.39 -3.93
CA SER A 71 -1.11 16.37 -3.16
C SER A 71 -0.13 15.35 -2.62
N LEU A 72 -0.26 15.06 -1.33
CA LEU A 72 0.41 13.94 -0.66
C LEU A 72 -0.62 12.84 -0.51
N ILE A 73 -0.26 11.63 -0.92
CA ILE A 73 -1.22 10.54 -1.05
C ILE A 73 -0.73 9.37 -0.21
N SER A 74 -1.60 8.83 0.63
CA SER A 74 -1.33 7.65 1.47
C SER A 74 -2.27 6.52 1.06
N LEU A 75 -1.78 5.28 1.06
CA LEU A 75 -2.54 4.08 0.72
C LEU A 75 -2.31 2.98 1.76
N ASP A 76 -3.37 2.31 2.18
CA ASP A 76 -3.32 1.06 2.95
C ASP A 76 -3.58 -0.19 2.07
N LYS A 77 -3.62 -1.38 2.69
CA LYS A 77 -3.75 -2.66 1.97
C LYS A 77 -5.17 -2.93 1.50
N GLU A 78 -6.14 -2.35 2.19
CA GLU A 78 -7.57 -2.48 2.01
C GLU A 78 -8.06 -1.60 0.86
N GLY A 79 -7.28 -0.58 0.48
CA GLY A 79 -7.58 0.33 -0.61
C GLY A 79 -8.13 1.66 -0.13
N ASN A 80 -8.00 1.98 1.17
CA ASN A 80 -8.26 3.32 1.64
C ASN A 80 -7.14 4.24 1.15
N VAL A 81 -7.55 5.40 0.64
CA VAL A 81 -6.66 6.43 0.11
C VAL A 81 -6.92 7.74 0.82
N GLU A 82 -5.87 8.33 1.35
CA GLU A 82 -5.89 9.71 1.81
C GLU A 82 -5.26 10.60 0.73
N ILE A 83 -5.91 11.73 0.43
CA ILE A 83 -5.36 12.83 -0.37
C ILE A 83 -5.24 14.05 0.54
N PHE A 84 -4.01 14.35 0.96
CA PHE A 84 -3.70 15.51 1.78
C PHE A 84 -3.23 16.68 0.91
N GLN A 85 -3.94 17.80 1.01
CA GLN A 85 -3.67 19.04 0.28
C GLN A 85 -3.71 20.25 1.23
N GLN A 86 -3.31 21.42 0.72
CA GLN A 86 -3.44 22.67 1.49
C GLN A 86 -4.90 23.00 1.85
N ALA A 87 -5.85 22.62 0.99
CA ALA A 87 -7.27 22.87 1.21
C ALA A 87 -7.90 21.97 2.29
N GLY A 88 -7.21 20.87 2.65
CA GLY A 88 -7.69 19.89 3.62
C GLY A 88 -7.34 18.46 3.22
N GLU A 89 -8.01 17.53 3.90
CA GLU A 89 -7.83 16.09 3.75
C GLU A 89 -9.08 15.51 3.09
N GLU A 90 -8.88 14.68 2.08
CA GLU A 90 -9.94 13.88 1.46
C GLU A 90 -9.63 12.40 1.67
N TYR A 91 -10.65 11.65 2.09
CA TYR A 91 -10.57 10.21 2.28
C TYR A 91 -11.43 9.52 1.23
N GLN A 92 -10.80 8.63 0.48
CA GLN A 92 -11.43 7.84 -0.57
C GLN A 92 -11.22 6.35 -0.30
N GLN A 93 -12.07 5.52 -0.91
CA GLN A 93 -11.89 4.07 -0.93
C GLN A 93 -11.88 3.57 -2.37
N ILE A 94 -10.84 2.83 -2.73
CA ILE A 94 -10.81 2.08 -3.98
C ILE A 94 -11.67 0.84 -3.77
N CYS A 95 -12.89 0.85 -4.30
CA CYS A 95 -13.81 -0.28 -4.23
C CYS A 95 -13.58 -1.23 -5.41
N PRO A 96 -12.85 -2.36 -5.24
CA PRO A 96 -12.70 -3.32 -6.31
C PRO A 96 -14.05 -3.96 -6.63
N VAL A 97 -14.36 -4.15 -7.92
CA VAL A 97 -15.46 -5.01 -8.33
C VAL A 97 -15.03 -6.44 -8.04
N ILE A 98 -15.58 -7.03 -6.97
CA ILE A 98 -15.28 -8.39 -6.57
C ILE A 98 -16.18 -9.34 -7.36
N ASN A 99 -15.55 -10.25 -8.10
CA ASN A 99 -16.22 -11.40 -8.69
C ASN A 99 -15.70 -12.68 -8.02
N GLU A 100 -16.58 -13.44 -7.38
CA GLU A 100 -16.23 -14.66 -6.62
C GLU A 100 -15.51 -15.73 -7.45
N GLN A 101 -15.52 -15.63 -8.78
CA GLN A 101 -14.78 -16.52 -9.67
C GLN A 101 -13.27 -16.25 -9.72
N PHE A 102 -12.81 -15.14 -9.15
CA PHE A 102 -11.43 -14.69 -9.22
C PHE A 102 -10.81 -14.48 -7.84
N ILE A 103 -9.49 -14.63 -7.77
CA ILE A 103 -8.70 -14.32 -6.58
C ILE A 103 -8.30 -12.85 -6.63
N TYR A 104 -8.62 -12.13 -5.56
CA TYR A 104 -8.15 -10.77 -5.33
C TYR A 104 -7.24 -10.73 -4.11
N GLY A 105 -6.10 -10.04 -4.21
CA GLY A 105 -5.20 -9.83 -3.09
C GLY A 105 -5.31 -8.44 -2.47
N GLN A 106 -4.23 -7.96 -1.88
CA GLN A 106 -4.18 -6.65 -1.22
C GLN A 106 -3.56 -5.60 -2.15
N PHE A 107 -3.86 -4.33 -1.90
CA PHE A 107 -3.05 -3.26 -2.45
C PHE A 107 -1.66 -3.31 -1.82
N ASN A 108 -0.64 -2.93 -2.59
CA ASN A 108 0.75 -2.95 -2.12
C ASN A 108 1.54 -1.70 -2.52
N ARG A 109 1.04 -0.85 -3.42
CA ARG A 109 1.86 0.20 -4.01
C ARG A 109 1.08 1.34 -4.66
N LEU A 110 1.50 2.58 -4.40
CA LEU A 110 1.20 3.75 -5.22
C LEU A 110 2.36 4.03 -6.20
N ARG A 111 2.03 4.42 -7.42
CA ARG A 111 2.99 4.90 -8.43
C ARG A 111 2.46 6.13 -9.13
N VAL A 112 3.35 7.07 -9.43
CA VAL A 112 3.05 8.22 -10.27
C VAL A 112 3.82 8.06 -11.57
N ILE A 113 3.12 7.99 -12.68
CA ILE A 113 3.68 7.80 -14.03
C ILE A 113 3.04 8.85 -14.92
N GLN A 114 3.86 9.74 -15.51
CA GLN A 114 3.38 10.82 -16.40
C GLN A 114 2.18 11.58 -15.81
N ASP A 115 2.34 12.07 -14.58
CA ASP A 115 1.33 12.83 -13.82
C ASP A 115 0.04 12.09 -13.48
N ARG A 116 -0.04 10.78 -13.73
CA ARG A 116 -1.16 9.92 -13.30
C ARG A 116 -0.76 9.07 -12.12
N ILE A 117 -1.67 8.93 -11.16
CA ILE A 117 -1.48 8.06 -10.00
C ILE A 117 -2.10 6.70 -10.28
N TYR A 118 -1.37 5.67 -9.94
CA TYR A 118 -1.76 4.28 -10.01
C TYR A 118 -1.71 3.67 -8.62
N ALA A 119 -2.74 2.92 -8.25
CA ALA A 119 -2.76 2.04 -7.10
C ALA A 119 -2.71 0.59 -7.60
N CYS A 120 -1.68 -0.12 -7.19
CA CYS A 120 -1.39 -1.49 -7.60
C CYS A 120 -1.48 -2.45 -6.40
N GLY A 121 -1.80 -3.69 -6.71
CA GLY A 121 -1.91 -4.79 -5.75
C GLY A 121 -1.86 -6.15 -6.44
N ASP A 122 -2.08 -7.20 -5.67
CA ASP A 122 -2.15 -8.57 -6.18
C ASP A 122 -3.55 -8.88 -6.74
N GLY A 123 -3.67 -9.93 -7.54
CA GLY A 123 -4.96 -10.38 -8.09
C GLY A 123 -5.63 -9.32 -8.96
N ALA A 124 -4.91 -8.85 -9.99
CA ALA A 124 -5.39 -7.84 -10.94
C ALA A 124 -5.84 -6.50 -10.31
N LYS A 125 -5.29 -6.11 -9.16
CA LYS A 125 -5.53 -4.76 -8.63
C LYS A 125 -4.62 -3.76 -9.33
N ILE A 126 -5.11 -3.14 -10.42
CA ILE A 126 -4.45 -2.01 -11.08
C ILE A 126 -5.49 -0.93 -11.36
N TYR A 127 -5.45 0.13 -10.58
CA TYR A 127 -6.36 1.26 -10.67
C TYR A 127 -5.56 2.53 -10.98
N PHE A 128 -6.16 3.44 -11.73
CA PHE A 128 -5.61 4.78 -11.90
C PHE A 128 -6.64 5.82 -11.49
N TYR A 129 -6.14 6.96 -11.02
CA TYR A 129 -6.97 8.08 -10.59
C TYR A 129 -7.25 9.01 -11.76
N GLU A 130 -8.52 9.25 -12.06
CA GLU A 130 -9.01 10.12 -13.13
C GLU A 130 -10.40 10.65 -12.80
N ASP A 131 -10.64 11.94 -13.08
CA ASP A 131 -11.92 12.61 -12.81
C ASP A 131 -12.41 12.40 -11.37
N GLU A 132 -11.50 12.57 -10.40
CA GLU A 132 -11.77 12.39 -8.96
C GLU A 132 -12.16 10.96 -8.56
N ASN A 133 -11.97 9.97 -9.44
CA ASN A 133 -12.38 8.59 -9.22
C ASN A 133 -11.27 7.59 -9.54
N TRP A 134 -11.36 6.40 -8.93
CA TRP A 134 -10.46 5.28 -9.22
C TRP A 134 -11.06 4.34 -10.25
N LYS A 135 -10.36 4.14 -11.36
CA LYS A 135 -10.80 3.29 -12.47
C LYS A 135 -9.86 2.10 -12.63
N SER A 136 -10.42 0.88 -12.71
CA SER A 136 -9.63 -0.33 -12.98
C SER A 136 -9.19 -0.37 -14.44
N ILE A 137 -7.95 -0.81 -14.67
CA ILE A 137 -7.40 -1.09 -16.02
C ILE A 137 -6.90 -2.52 -16.16
N ALA A 138 -7.06 -3.35 -15.14
CA ALA A 138 -6.56 -4.71 -15.09
C ALA A 138 -7.51 -5.74 -15.74
N ASN A 139 -8.41 -5.29 -16.61
CA ASN A 139 -9.41 -6.16 -17.23
C ASN A 139 -8.72 -7.36 -17.92
N ASN A 140 -9.15 -8.58 -17.57
CA ASN A 140 -8.61 -9.86 -18.05
C ASN A 140 -7.22 -10.24 -17.51
N LEU A 141 -6.75 -9.60 -16.43
CA LEU A 141 -5.57 -10.05 -15.69
C LEU A 141 -5.95 -10.86 -14.43
N GLU A 142 -7.25 -11.06 -14.19
CA GLU A 142 -7.76 -11.76 -13.02
C GLU A 142 -7.40 -13.25 -13.05
N GLU A 143 -6.96 -13.77 -11.91
CA GLU A 143 -6.62 -15.18 -11.75
C GLU A 143 -7.80 -15.94 -11.19
N LYS A 144 -8.09 -17.11 -11.76
CA LYS A 144 -9.07 -18.04 -11.19
C LYS A 144 -8.43 -18.85 -10.06
N PRO A 145 -9.21 -19.24 -9.03
CA PRO A 145 -8.76 -20.24 -8.07
C PRO A 145 -8.23 -21.50 -8.76
N LEU A 146 -7.15 -22.05 -8.23
CA LEU A 146 -6.63 -23.34 -8.70
C LEU A 146 -7.70 -24.42 -8.48
N GLU A 147 -8.15 -25.05 -9.55
CA GLU A 147 -8.96 -26.26 -9.45
C GLU A 147 -8.07 -27.41 -9.00
N ILE A 148 -8.13 -27.79 -7.72
CA ILE A 148 -7.45 -28.98 -7.22
C ILE A 148 -8.29 -30.20 -7.63
N PRO A 149 -7.78 -31.11 -8.48
CA PRO A 149 -8.49 -32.34 -8.81
C PRO A 149 -8.79 -33.12 -7.53
N LYS A 150 -10.04 -33.58 -7.37
CA LYS A 150 -10.51 -34.33 -6.18
C LYS A 150 -9.70 -35.60 -5.86
N ASN A 151 -8.82 -36.04 -6.76
CA ASN A 151 -8.03 -37.27 -6.64
C ASN A 151 -6.51 -37.03 -6.45
N ASP A 152 -6.07 -35.81 -6.13
CA ASP A 152 -4.65 -35.53 -5.84
C ASP A 152 -4.24 -36.05 -4.45
N ASN A 153 -4.24 -37.37 -4.28
CA ASN A 153 -3.47 -38.07 -3.24
C ASN A 153 -1.95 -37.99 -3.48
N PHE A 154 -1.51 -37.22 -4.49
CA PHE A 154 -0.11 -37.05 -4.86
C PHE A 154 0.72 -36.44 -3.72
N PHE A 155 0.15 -35.50 -2.96
CA PHE A 155 0.82 -34.86 -1.82
C PHE A 155 0.83 -35.69 -0.53
N LEU A 156 -0.09 -36.65 -0.39
CA LEU A 156 -0.19 -37.49 0.81
C LEU A 156 0.76 -38.69 0.78
N ASN A 157 1.31 -39.04 -0.38
CA ASN A 157 2.16 -40.23 -0.56
C ASN A 157 3.64 -39.93 -0.81
N ASN A 158 4.04 -38.65 -0.85
CA ASN A 158 5.39 -38.24 -1.23
C ASN A 158 6.22 -37.72 -0.04
N ASP A 159 6.50 -38.60 0.93
CA ASP A 159 7.46 -38.34 2.02
C ASP A 159 8.91 -38.14 1.53
N GLN A 160 9.19 -38.37 0.24
CA GLN A 160 10.53 -38.28 -0.33
C GLN A 160 10.98 -36.83 -0.65
N ASP A 161 10.05 -35.89 -0.82
CA ASP A 161 10.35 -34.53 -1.30
C ASP A 161 10.81 -33.53 -0.21
N LEU A 162 10.78 -33.93 1.07
CA LEU A 162 11.21 -33.07 2.19
C LEU A 162 12.65 -33.32 2.66
N THR A 163 13.42 -34.18 1.96
CA THR A 163 14.81 -34.47 2.33
C THR A 163 15.77 -33.39 1.82
N PHE A 164 16.00 -32.36 2.63
CA PHE A 164 17.10 -31.41 2.40
C PHE A 164 18.45 -32.12 2.62
N LYS A 165 19.12 -32.51 1.54
CA LYS A 165 20.51 -32.99 1.61
C LYS A 165 21.44 -31.83 1.98
N LYS A 166 21.85 -31.79 3.23
CA LYS A 166 22.93 -30.93 3.70
C LYS A 166 24.24 -31.35 3.01
N LYS A 167 24.72 -30.56 2.05
CA LYS A 167 26.09 -30.70 1.55
C LYS A 167 27.05 -30.22 2.64
N SER A 168 27.77 -31.14 3.25
CA SER A 168 29.00 -30.83 3.98
C SER A 168 30.08 -30.47 2.97
N LEU A 169 30.68 -29.28 3.14
CA LEU A 169 31.90 -28.84 2.46
C LEU A 169 33.09 -29.74 2.82
#